data_AF-A0A2I0T1G8-F1
#
_entry.id   AF-A0A2I0T1G8-F1
#
_cell.length_a   1.000
_cell.length_b   1.000
_cell.length_c   1.000
_cell.angle_alpha   90.00
_cell.angle_beta   90.00
_cell.angle_gamma   90.00
#
_symmetry.space_group_name_H-M   'P 1'
#
loop_
_entity.id
_entity.type
_entity.pdbx_description
1 polymer ?
#
loop_
_entity_poly.entity_id
_entity_poly.type
_entity_poly.pdbx_seq_one_letter_code
_entity_poly.pdbx_strand_id
1 'polypeptide(L)'
;MATVAVKKKEATRDLDHCDIPYYVSEFVEREVGNDYDSLRKLDNLIDKLSENKKQLEEQVLTVSSEVPKRIQNALKNAEDSKKSLSLLLEEETLLSDSINSHLLKAQPWMEDLDVLISQVEEIERHLAYLKWISRIEELSDSIQQYLMTNNVPEAASTLAFMAELDIKLQESSCSHLLAFVRSTVKFWHKILKDKLSSDFEEVLTQLRWPFVGPPQSQAFGLAAPASAPDVYSNLEMLFCQLLKLQTSYPFK
;
A
#
# COMPACT_ATOMS: atom_id res chain seq x y z
N MET A 1 -81.85 -79.95 -51.66
CA MET A 1 -81.20 -79.95 -50.33
C MET A 1 -79.96 -80.84 -50.45
N ALA A 2 -78.72 -80.45 -50.21
CA ALA A 2 -78.15 -79.23 -49.63
C ALA A 2 -76.68 -79.03 -50.12
N THR A 3 -76.35 -77.75 -50.35
CA THR A 3 -75.12 -77.00 -50.03
C THR A 3 -73.70 -77.42 -50.45
N VAL A 4 -73.12 -76.47 -51.20
CA VAL A 4 -71.72 -76.07 -51.49
C VAL A 4 -70.79 -76.04 -50.27
N ALA A 5 -69.50 -76.34 -50.48
CA ALA A 5 -68.36 -75.62 -49.88
C ALA A 5 -67.03 -75.97 -50.57
N VAL A 6 -66.58 -75.13 -51.51
CA VAL A 6 -65.19 -75.07 -51.99
C VAL A 6 -64.42 -74.18 -51.02
N LYS A 7 -63.37 -74.71 -50.38
CA LYS A 7 -62.51 -73.97 -49.44
C LYS A 7 -61.13 -73.75 -50.06
N LYS A 8 -60.87 -72.51 -50.46
CA LYS A 8 -59.56 -71.94 -50.78
C LYS A 8 -58.80 -71.71 -49.46
N LYS A 9 -57.52 -72.10 -49.38
CA LYS A 9 -56.49 -71.55 -48.47
C LYS A 9 -55.13 -71.75 -49.14
N GLU A 10 -54.56 -70.67 -49.67
CA GLU A 10 -53.63 -69.74 -49.01
C GLU A 10 -52.19 -70.22 -49.19
N ALA A 11 -51.54 -69.68 -50.23
CA ALA A 11 -50.10 -69.76 -50.43
C ALA A 11 -49.41 -68.75 -49.51
N THR A 12 -48.37 -69.24 -48.84
CA THR A 12 -47.48 -68.59 -47.90
C THR A 12 -46.78 -67.37 -48.50
N ARG A 13 -46.75 -66.26 -47.75
CA ARG A 13 -45.98 -65.03 -48.02
C ARG A 13 -44.52 -65.25 -47.61
N ASP A 14 -43.58 -65.09 -48.54
CA ASP A 14 -42.15 -65.03 -48.25
C ASP A 14 -41.67 -63.58 -48.09
N LEU A 15 -40.80 -63.38 -47.10
CA LEU A 15 -40.48 -62.15 -46.40
C LEU A 15 -39.34 -61.29 -47.01
N ASP A 16 -38.86 -61.60 -48.21
CA ASP A 16 -37.69 -60.91 -48.80
C ASP A 16 -38.00 -60.05 -50.03
N HIS A 17 -39.27 -59.89 -50.37
CA HIS A 17 -39.63 -58.96 -51.43
C HIS A 17 -39.86 -57.59 -50.80
N CYS A 18 -38.97 -56.64 -51.12
CA CYS A 18 -39.16 -55.22 -50.87
C CYS A 18 -40.61 -54.86 -51.23
N ASP A 19 -41.48 -54.64 -50.23
CA ASP A 19 -42.94 -54.46 -50.37
C ASP A 19 -43.30 -53.08 -50.93
N ILE A 20 -42.30 -52.30 -51.36
CA ILE A 20 -42.50 -50.99 -51.98
C ILE A 20 -43.44 -51.10 -53.21
N PRO A 21 -43.30 -52.08 -54.12
CA PRO A 21 -44.22 -52.23 -55.24
C PRO A 21 -45.65 -52.54 -54.78
N TYR A 22 -45.82 -53.32 -53.70
CA TYR A 22 -47.14 -53.68 -53.15
C TYR A 22 -47.79 -52.48 -52.44
N TYR A 23 -47.02 -51.72 -51.67
CA TYR A 23 -47.46 -50.49 -51.01
C TYR A 23 -47.79 -49.38 -52.03
N VAL A 24 -46.98 -49.24 -53.08
CA VAL A 24 -47.22 -48.28 -54.17
C VAL A 24 -48.47 -48.67 -54.95
N SER A 25 -48.67 -49.95 -55.24
CA SER A 25 -49.89 -50.41 -55.92
C SER A 25 -51.13 -50.24 -55.06
N GLU A 26 -51.08 -50.56 -53.76
CA GLU A 26 -52.19 -50.31 -52.82
C GLU A 26 -52.48 -48.81 -52.68
N PHE A 27 -51.46 -47.97 -52.64
CA PHE A 27 -51.60 -46.51 -52.53
C PHE A 27 -52.22 -45.90 -53.80
N VAL A 28 -51.79 -46.36 -54.98
CA VAL A 28 -52.37 -45.94 -56.27
C VAL A 28 -53.82 -46.42 -56.39
N GLU A 29 -54.13 -47.65 -55.97
CA GLU A 29 -55.49 -48.19 -55.95
C GLU A 29 -56.41 -47.40 -55.00
N ARG A 30 -55.88 -46.98 -53.84
CA ARG A 30 -56.62 -46.22 -52.81
C ARG A 30 -56.86 -44.76 -53.20
N GLU A 31 -55.89 -44.11 -53.82
CA GLU A 31 -55.94 -42.65 -54.07
C GLU A 31 -56.49 -42.30 -55.46
N VAL A 32 -56.31 -43.18 -56.45
CA VAL A 32 -56.76 -42.95 -57.83
C VAL A 32 -58.15 -43.53 -58.06
N GLY A 33 -58.46 -44.76 -57.65
CA GLY A 33 -59.78 -45.37 -57.93
C GLY A 33 -60.19 -45.35 -59.44
N ASN A 34 -61.31 -45.97 -59.78
CA ASN A 34 -61.72 -46.18 -61.19
C ASN A 34 -62.44 -44.98 -61.85
N ASP A 35 -62.36 -43.76 -61.30
CA ASP A 35 -63.19 -42.63 -61.73
C ASP A 35 -62.38 -41.52 -62.43
N TYR A 36 -62.91 -40.96 -63.52
CA TYR A 36 -62.17 -40.07 -64.44
C TYR A 36 -61.73 -38.73 -63.82
N ASP A 37 -62.44 -38.23 -62.79
CA ASP A 37 -62.05 -37.02 -62.03
C ASP A 37 -60.83 -37.23 -61.12
N SER A 38 -60.46 -38.48 -60.86
CA SER A 38 -59.35 -38.88 -60.01
C SER A 38 -58.00 -38.84 -60.74
N LEU A 39 -58.01 -38.78 -62.07
CA LEU A 39 -56.81 -38.58 -62.89
C LEU A 39 -56.14 -37.21 -62.64
N ARG A 40 -56.91 -36.16 -62.33
CA ARG A 40 -56.33 -34.87 -61.90
C ARG A 40 -55.66 -34.97 -60.53
N LYS A 41 -56.15 -35.85 -59.65
CA LYS A 41 -55.50 -36.10 -58.35
C LYS A 41 -54.19 -36.85 -58.55
N LEU A 42 -54.11 -37.76 -59.52
CA LEU A 42 -52.88 -38.43 -59.91
C LEU A 42 -51.81 -37.47 -60.42
N ASP A 43 -52.19 -36.46 -61.21
CA ASP A 43 -51.26 -35.42 -61.70
C ASP A 43 -50.68 -34.61 -60.54
N ASN A 44 -51.53 -34.14 -59.62
CA ASN A 44 -51.12 -33.48 -58.39
C ASN A 44 -50.26 -34.37 -57.47
N LEU A 45 -50.50 -35.68 -57.48
CA LEU A 45 -49.75 -36.68 -56.71
C LEU A 45 -48.36 -36.89 -57.33
N ILE A 46 -48.26 -36.92 -58.65
CA ILE A 46 -47.01 -37.01 -59.41
C ILE A 46 -46.16 -35.77 -59.19
N ASP A 47 -46.76 -34.58 -59.22
CA ASP A 47 -46.05 -33.33 -58.93
C ASP A 47 -45.52 -33.34 -57.50
N LYS A 48 -46.36 -33.69 -56.51
CA LYS A 48 -45.93 -33.87 -55.11
C LYS A 48 -44.83 -34.93 -54.97
N LEU A 49 -44.93 -36.06 -55.68
CA LEU A 49 -43.95 -37.13 -55.60
C LEU A 49 -42.62 -36.70 -56.24
N SER A 50 -42.66 -35.93 -57.33
CA SER A 50 -41.48 -35.41 -58.00
C SER A 50 -40.77 -34.36 -57.13
N GLU A 51 -41.53 -33.50 -56.47
CA GLU A 51 -41.00 -32.47 -55.57
C GLU A 51 -40.41 -33.10 -54.31
N ASN A 52 -41.10 -34.08 -53.73
CA ASN A 52 -40.56 -34.88 -52.62
C ASN A 52 -39.30 -35.65 -53.02
N LYS A 53 -39.27 -36.25 -54.23
CA LYS A 53 -38.08 -36.94 -54.75
C LYS A 53 -36.90 -35.98 -54.87
N LYS A 54 -37.12 -34.79 -55.43
CA LYS A 54 -36.09 -33.76 -55.62
C LYS A 54 -35.56 -33.23 -54.28
N GLN A 55 -36.45 -32.97 -53.31
CA GLN A 55 -36.05 -32.58 -51.96
C GLN A 55 -35.24 -33.67 -51.25
N LEU A 56 -35.60 -34.94 -51.42
CA LEU A 56 -34.89 -36.05 -50.79
C LEU A 56 -33.50 -36.25 -51.43
N GLU A 57 -33.38 -36.13 -52.75
CA GLU A 57 -32.07 -36.15 -53.43
C GLU A 57 -31.16 -35.01 -52.96
N GLU A 58 -31.70 -33.80 -52.82
CA GLU A 58 -30.96 -32.62 -52.37
C GLU A 58 -30.52 -32.75 -50.89
N GLN A 59 -31.39 -33.29 -50.03
CA GLN A 59 -31.08 -33.61 -48.64
C GLN A 59 -30.04 -34.74 -48.52
N VAL A 60 -30.11 -35.78 -49.35
CA VAL A 60 -29.14 -36.87 -49.33
C VAL A 60 -27.77 -36.39 -49.82
N LEU A 61 -27.71 -35.51 -50.82
CA LEU A 61 -26.46 -34.91 -51.30
C LEU A 61 -25.80 -34.01 -50.25
N THR A 62 -26.57 -33.17 -49.55
CA THR A 62 -26.06 -32.33 -48.45
C THR A 62 -25.64 -33.17 -47.24
N VAL A 63 -26.44 -34.17 -46.85
CA VAL A 63 -26.12 -35.06 -45.73
C VAL A 63 -24.93 -35.98 -46.05
N SER A 64 -24.78 -36.45 -47.28
CA SER A 64 -23.70 -37.37 -47.65
C SER A 64 -22.36 -36.68 -47.91
N SER A 65 -22.37 -35.41 -48.33
CA SER A 65 -21.14 -34.74 -48.77
C SER A 65 -20.72 -33.54 -47.93
N GLU A 66 -21.66 -32.82 -47.31
CA GLU A 66 -21.36 -31.56 -46.62
C GLU A 66 -21.24 -31.76 -45.12
N VAL A 67 -22.16 -32.52 -44.52
CA VAL A 67 -22.13 -32.82 -43.07
C VAL A 67 -20.86 -33.59 -42.66
N PRO A 68 -20.41 -34.65 -43.35
CA PRO A 68 -19.20 -35.39 -42.96
C PRO A 68 -17.93 -34.56 -43.11
N LYS A 69 -17.84 -33.73 -44.16
CA LYS A 69 -16.69 -32.81 -44.35
C LYS A 69 -16.66 -31.71 -43.29
N ARG A 70 -17.83 -31.20 -42.90
CA ARG A 70 -17.95 -30.18 -41.85
C ARG A 70 -17.58 -30.75 -40.48
N ILE A 71 -17.98 -31.99 -40.19
CA ILE A 71 -17.56 -32.73 -38.99
C ILE A 71 -16.05 -33.02 -39.03
N GLN A 72 -15.50 -33.47 -40.15
CA GLN A 72 -14.08 -33.75 -40.29
C GLN A 72 -13.24 -32.47 -40.14
N ASN A 73 -13.68 -31.36 -40.70
CA ASN A 73 -13.03 -30.06 -40.51
C ASN A 73 -13.13 -29.56 -39.07
N ALA A 74 -14.28 -29.71 -38.42
CA ALA A 74 -14.45 -29.36 -37.02
C ALA A 74 -13.56 -30.22 -36.10
N LEU A 75 -13.45 -31.53 -36.39
CA LEU A 75 -12.59 -32.45 -35.66
C LEU A 75 -11.11 -32.10 -35.86
N LYS A 76 -10.69 -31.84 -37.10
CA LYS A 76 -9.32 -31.40 -37.41
C LYS A 76 -8.99 -30.08 -36.71
N ASN A 77 -9.90 -29.11 -36.75
CA ASN A 77 -9.73 -27.84 -36.04
C ASN A 77 -9.65 -28.05 -34.52
N ALA A 78 -10.41 -28.99 -33.95
CA ALA A 78 -10.34 -29.33 -32.54
C ALA A 78 -9.01 -30.01 -32.18
N GLU A 79 -8.48 -30.89 -33.04
CA GLU A 79 -7.16 -31.51 -32.89
C GLU A 79 -6.03 -30.48 -32.99
N ASP A 80 -6.08 -29.59 -33.98
CA ASP A 80 -5.12 -28.50 -34.14
C ASP A 80 -5.17 -27.55 -32.94
N SER A 81 -6.37 -27.20 -32.46
CA SER A 81 -6.55 -26.38 -31.26
C SER A 81 -6.00 -27.07 -30.02
N LYS A 82 -6.22 -28.38 -29.85
CA LYS A 82 -5.65 -29.16 -28.75
C LYS A 82 -4.13 -29.14 -28.78
N LYS A 83 -3.53 -29.25 -29.96
CA LYS A 83 -2.07 -29.20 -30.13
C LYS A 83 -1.52 -27.82 -29.79
N SER A 84 -2.16 -26.75 -30.25
CA SER A 84 -1.80 -25.39 -29.87
C SER A 84 -1.92 -25.16 -28.37
N LEU A 85 -2.97 -25.69 -27.73
CA LEU A 85 -3.17 -25.57 -26.28
C LEU A 85 -2.08 -26.32 -25.51
N SER A 86 -1.68 -27.52 -25.96
CA SER A 86 -0.56 -28.24 -25.33
C SER A 86 0.77 -27.50 -25.45
N LEU A 87 1.03 -26.84 -26.59
CA LEU A 87 2.25 -26.03 -26.77
C LEU A 87 2.25 -24.80 -25.87
N LEU A 88 1.11 -24.11 -25.75
CA LEU A 88 0.96 -22.98 -24.83
C LEU A 88 1.14 -23.40 -23.37
N LEU A 89 0.65 -24.57 -23.00
CA LEU A 89 0.83 -25.11 -21.64
C LEU A 89 2.32 -25.38 -21.36
N GLU A 90 3.04 -25.95 -22.32
CA GLU A 90 4.48 -26.18 -22.21
C GLU A 90 5.25 -24.85 -22.09
N GLU A 91 4.92 -23.86 -22.93
CA GLU A 91 5.51 -22.52 -22.86
C GLU A 91 5.22 -21.83 -21.52
N GLU A 92 4.00 -21.95 -20.99
CA GLU A 92 3.62 -21.43 -19.67
C GLU A 92 4.45 -22.08 -18.56
N THR A 93 4.62 -23.41 -18.59
CA THR A 93 5.43 -24.11 -17.58
C THR A 93 6.89 -23.67 -17.62
N LEU A 94 7.48 -23.54 -18.81
CA LEU A 94 8.85 -23.05 -18.98
C LEU A 94 9.01 -21.60 -18.51
N LEU A 95 8.03 -20.75 -18.80
CA LEU A 95 8.02 -19.37 -18.34
C LEU A 95 7.91 -19.29 -16.82
N SER A 96 7.03 -20.08 -16.21
CA SER A 96 6.88 -20.18 -14.76
C SER A 96 8.18 -20.64 -14.08
N ASP A 97 8.83 -21.66 -14.64
CA ASP A 97 10.12 -22.16 -14.12
C ASP A 97 11.23 -21.11 -14.26
N SER A 98 11.26 -20.39 -15.39
CA SER A 98 12.20 -19.29 -15.61
C SER A 98 12.00 -18.17 -14.58
N ILE A 99 10.76 -17.74 -14.36
CA ILE A 99 10.39 -16.72 -13.37
C ILE A 99 10.78 -17.16 -11.97
N ASN A 100 10.45 -18.40 -11.57
CA ASN A 100 10.83 -18.93 -10.27
C ASN A 100 12.35 -18.97 -10.10
N SER A 101 13.10 -19.35 -11.14
CA SER A 101 14.57 -19.32 -11.08
C SER A 101 15.11 -17.91 -10.90
N HIS A 102 14.49 -16.91 -11.54
CA HIS A 102 14.88 -15.51 -11.41
C HIS A 102 14.55 -14.96 -10.02
N LEU A 103 13.40 -15.31 -9.46
CA LEU A 103 13.02 -14.95 -8.10
C LEU A 103 13.98 -15.56 -7.07
N LEU A 104 14.32 -16.84 -7.20
CA LEU A 104 15.27 -17.52 -6.31
C LEU A 104 16.67 -16.91 -6.38
N LYS A 105 17.11 -16.47 -7.57
CA LYS A 105 18.39 -15.78 -7.73
C LYS A 105 18.37 -14.36 -7.17
N ALA A 106 17.24 -13.67 -7.24
CA ALA A 106 17.08 -12.29 -6.76
C ALA A 106 16.83 -12.22 -5.24
N GLN A 107 16.27 -13.26 -4.64
CA GLN A 107 16.01 -13.34 -3.21
C GLN A 107 17.23 -13.03 -2.30
N PRO A 108 18.42 -13.63 -2.50
CA PRO A 108 19.57 -13.32 -1.65
C PRO A 108 20.03 -11.86 -1.79
N TRP A 109 19.90 -11.25 -2.97
CA TRP A 109 20.22 -9.84 -3.16
C TRP A 109 19.23 -8.92 -2.44
N MET A 110 17.98 -9.36 -2.31
CA MET A 110 16.94 -8.64 -1.57
C MET A 110 17.18 -8.73 -0.06
N GLU A 111 17.62 -9.90 0.43
CA GLU A 111 18.03 -10.10 1.82
C GLU A 111 19.28 -9.27 2.15
N ASP A 112 20.29 -9.27 1.28
CA ASP A 112 21.49 -8.42 1.43
C ASP A 112 21.13 -6.93 1.44
N LEU A 113 20.18 -6.51 0.60
CA LEU A 113 19.70 -5.12 0.57
C LEU A 113 18.99 -4.75 1.88
N ASP A 114 18.16 -5.64 2.45
CA ASP A 114 17.47 -5.42 3.73
C ASP A 114 18.47 -5.25 4.89
N VAL A 115 19.55 -6.06 4.87
CA VAL A 115 20.66 -5.91 5.82
C VAL A 115 21.35 -4.56 5.67
N LEU A 116 21.63 -4.14 4.43
CA LEU A 116 22.24 -2.83 4.18
C LEU A 116 21.33 -1.68 4.60
N ILE A 117 20.03 -1.77 4.36
CA ILE A 117 19.05 -0.77 4.81
C ILE A 117 19.05 -0.68 6.34
N SER A 118 19.00 -1.83 7.02
CA SER A 118 19.05 -1.88 8.49
C SER A 118 20.34 -1.26 9.05
N GLN A 119 21.47 -1.46 8.37
CA GLN A 119 22.74 -0.82 8.75
C GLN A 119 22.71 0.70 8.56
N VAL A 120 22.10 1.18 7.48
CA VAL A 120 21.95 2.62 7.23
C VAL A 120 21.06 3.25 8.31
N GLU A 121 19.91 2.65 8.62
CA GLU A 121 19.03 3.11 9.70
C GLU A 121 19.76 3.19 11.05
N GLU A 122 20.59 2.19 11.34
CA GLU A 122 21.38 2.18 12.56
C GLU A 122 22.43 3.30 12.60
N ILE A 123 23.11 3.55 11.48
CA ILE A 123 24.07 4.65 11.36
C ILE A 123 23.36 6.00 11.51
N GLU A 124 22.18 6.17 10.90
CA GLU A 124 21.38 7.39 11.02
C GLU A 124 20.97 7.66 12.47
N ARG A 125 20.60 6.60 13.20
CA ARG A 125 20.27 6.69 14.64
C ARG A 125 21.47 7.15 15.46
N HIS A 126 22.65 6.56 15.23
CA HIS A 126 23.88 6.99 15.88
C HIS A 126 24.24 8.44 15.53
N LEU A 127 24.11 8.81 14.25
CA LEU A 127 24.38 10.17 13.80
C LEU A 127 23.44 11.19 14.47
N ALA A 128 22.16 10.87 14.60
CA ALA A 128 21.20 11.71 15.30
C ALA A 128 21.60 11.90 16.77
N TYR A 129 22.01 10.82 17.44
CA TYR A 129 22.52 10.88 18.81
C TYR A 129 23.75 11.80 18.94
N LEU A 130 24.74 11.66 18.05
CA LEU A 130 25.92 12.53 18.06
C LEU A 130 25.57 14.00 17.75
N LYS A 131 24.65 14.26 16.82
CA LYS A 131 24.18 15.62 16.53
C LYS A 131 23.58 16.29 17.76
N TRP A 132 22.83 15.55 18.58
CA TRP A 132 22.31 16.07 19.84
C TRP A 132 23.41 16.42 20.83
N ILE A 133 24.43 15.56 20.97
CA ILE A 133 25.59 15.86 21.83
C ILE A 133 26.30 17.12 21.34
N SER A 134 26.66 17.18 20.06
CA SER A 134 27.32 18.34 19.44
C SER A 134 26.53 19.63 19.69
N ARG A 135 25.19 19.56 19.57
CA ARG A 135 24.34 20.74 19.82
C ARG A 135 24.39 21.20 21.27
N ILE A 136 24.43 20.29 22.23
CA ILE A 136 24.53 20.62 23.66
C ILE A 136 25.92 21.20 23.98
N GLU A 137 26.97 20.67 23.36
CA GLU A 137 28.33 21.19 23.48
C GLU A 137 28.44 22.61 22.93
N GLU A 138 27.92 22.87 21.72
CA GLU A 138 27.86 24.22 21.14
C GLU A 138 27.13 25.23 22.05
N LEU A 139 26.02 24.82 22.65
CA LEU A 139 25.27 25.67 23.59
C LEU A 139 26.06 25.90 24.88
N SER A 140 26.77 24.89 25.38
CA SER A 140 27.64 25.00 26.55
C SER A 140 28.79 25.97 26.28
N ASP A 141 29.43 25.88 25.12
CA ASP A 141 30.49 26.80 24.69
C ASP A 141 29.96 28.23 24.55
N SER A 142 28.76 28.39 24.00
CA SER A 142 28.10 29.69 23.89
C SER A 142 27.83 30.30 25.27
N ILE A 143 27.31 29.52 26.22
CA ILE A 143 27.09 29.96 27.61
C ILE A 143 28.43 30.38 28.25
N GLN A 144 29.48 29.58 28.07
CA GLN A 144 30.80 29.90 28.58
C GLN A 144 31.32 31.22 28.01
N GLN A 145 31.19 31.43 26.70
CA GLN A 145 31.61 32.67 26.03
C GLN A 145 30.82 33.90 26.54
N TYR A 146 29.51 33.76 26.74
CA TYR A 146 28.69 34.82 27.32
C TYR A 146 29.08 35.14 28.76
N LEU A 147 29.45 34.14 29.55
CA LEU A 147 29.98 34.34 30.90
C LEU A 147 31.34 35.06 30.88
N MET A 148 32.24 34.74 29.95
CA MET A 148 33.53 35.42 29.82
C MET A 148 33.39 36.88 29.37
N THR A 149 32.35 37.20 28.57
CA THR A 149 32.08 38.56 28.10
C THR A 149 31.13 39.35 29.02
N ASN A 150 30.83 38.81 30.22
CA ASN A 150 29.89 39.38 31.20
C ASN A 150 28.46 39.60 30.67
N ASN A 151 28.08 38.89 29.61
CA ASN A 151 26.75 38.95 29.03
C ASN A 151 25.81 37.90 29.68
N VAL A 152 25.45 38.14 30.94
CA VAL A 152 24.59 37.27 31.74
C VAL A 152 23.16 37.07 31.18
N PRO A 153 22.46 38.08 30.62
CA PRO A 153 21.13 37.87 30.07
C PRO A 153 21.12 36.88 28.89
N GLU A 154 22.13 36.94 28.04
CA GLU A 154 22.25 36.08 26.86
C GLU A 154 22.65 34.65 27.26
N ALA A 155 23.50 34.50 28.29
CA ALA A 155 23.76 33.21 28.91
C ALA A 155 22.49 32.57 29.50
N ALA A 156 21.64 33.34 30.18
CA ALA A 156 20.38 32.87 30.73
C ALA A 156 19.37 32.45 29.64
N SER A 157 19.31 33.19 28.53
CA SER A 157 18.49 32.85 27.37
C SER A 157 18.96 31.55 26.69
N THR A 158 20.28 31.39 26.52
CA THR A 158 20.87 30.18 25.94
C THR A 158 20.65 28.96 26.84
N LEU A 159 20.71 29.14 28.16
CA LEU A 159 20.37 28.10 29.13
C LEU A 159 18.90 27.71 29.06
N ALA A 160 17.98 28.66 28.86
CA ALA A 160 16.57 28.38 28.66
C ALA A 160 16.32 27.57 27.38
N PHE A 161 17.02 27.88 26.28
CA PHE A 161 16.97 27.08 25.06
C PHE A 161 17.49 25.65 25.29
N MET A 162 18.57 25.49 26.06
CA MET A 162 19.10 24.16 26.41
C MET A 162 18.12 23.36 27.30
N ALA A 163 17.36 24.03 28.16
CA ALA A 163 16.28 23.40 28.93
C ALA A 163 15.08 23.01 28.05
N GLU A 164 14.76 23.78 27.02
CA GLU A 164 13.74 23.41 26.02
C GLU A 164 14.17 22.15 25.23
N LEU A 165 15.46 22.01 24.93
CA LEU A 165 16.01 20.79 24.33
C LEU A 165 15.88 19.59 25.27
N ASP A 166 16.06 19.75 26.59
CA ASP A 166 15.79 18.68 27.56
C ASP A 166 14.33 18.22 27.48
N ILE A 167 13.38 19.15 27.44
CA ILE A 167 11.93 18.85 27.34
C ILE A 167 11.64 18.05 26.07
N LYS A 168 12.16 18.49 24.91
CA LYS A 168 12.01 17.79 23.63
C LYS A 168 12.63 16.39 23.64
N LEU A 169 13.72 16.20 24.36
CA LEU A 169 14.37 14.90 24.52
C LEU A 169 13.67 13.96 25.52
N GLN A 170 12.78 14.46 26.38
CA GLN A 170 12.07 13.63 27.36
C GLN A 170 11.15 12.59 26.74
N GLU A 171 10.66 12.86 25.53
CA GLU A 171 9.86 11.91 24.75
C GLU A 171 10.73 10.78 24.15
N SER A 172 12.05 10.94 24.14
CA SER A 172 12.97 9.93 23.59
C SER A 172 13.28 8.82 24.60
N SER A 173 13.49 7.60 24.10
CA SER A 173 13.92 6.45 24.90
C SER A 173 15.41 6.49 25.33
N CYS A 174 16.13 7.58 25.02
CA CYS A 174 17.56 7.72 25.23
C CYS A 174 17.89 8.16 26.67
N SER A 175 17.88 7.22 27.61
CA SER A 175 18.12 7.48 29.05
C SER A 175 19.48 8.14 29.35
N HIS A 176 20.54 7.72 28.65
CA HIS A 176 21.89 8.27 28.86
C HIS A 176 22.04 9.70 28.35
N LEU A 177 21.49 10.00 27.16
CA LEU A 177 21.53 11.36 26.60
C LEU A 177 20.73 12.32 27.46
N LEU A 178 19.54 11.91 27.89
CA LEU A 178 18.68 12.69 28.76
C LEU A 178 19.34 12.92 30.14
N ALA A 179 19.99 11.91 30.72
CA ALA A 179 20.76 12.10 31.95
C ALA A 179 21.93 13.09 31.77
N PHE A 180 22.62 13.02 30.63
CA PHE A 180 23.68 13.97 30.27
C PHE A 180 23.13 15.39 30.14
N VAL A 181 22.09 15.61 29.33
CA VAL A 181 21.46 16.93 29.13
C VAL A 181 21.04 17.52 30.46
N ARG A 182 20.28 16.78 31.28
CA ARG A 182 19.84 17.24 32.60
C ARG A 182 21.00 17.62 33.52
N SER A 183 22.08 16.84 33.49
CA SER A 183 23.28 17.13 34.29
C SER A 183 23.96 18.40 33.80
N THR A 184 24.10 18.57 32.49
CA THR A 184 24.68 19.76 31.86
C THR A 184 23.85 21.01 32.14
N VAL A 185 22.52 20.94 32.06
CA VAL A 185 21.69 22.12 32.35
C VAL A 185 21.72 22.45 33.85
N LYS A 186 21.71 21.45 34.74
CA LYS A 186 21.89 21.68 36.19
C LYS A 186 23.25 22.31 36.51
N PHE A 187 24.30 21.84 35.83
CA PHE A 187 25.65 22.38 35.98
C PHE A 187 25.70 23.86 35.60
N TRP A 188 25.22 24.22 34.42
CA TRP A 188 25.22 25.61 33.96
C TRP A 188 24.28 26.49 34.78
N HIS A 189 23.12 25.98 35.19
CA HIS A 189 22.22 26.70 36.09
C HIS A 189 22.91 27.04 37.42
N LYS A 190 23.69 26.11 37.99
CA LYS A 190 24.45 26.36 39.21
C LYS A 190 25.50 27.45 39.01
N ILE A 191 26.31 27.36 37.94
CA ILE A 191 27.34 28.37 37.64
C ILE A 191 26.70 29.75 37.45
N LEU A 192 25.63 29.82 36.67
CA LEU A 192 24.96 31.08 36.38
C LEU A 192 24.33 31.68 37.65
N LYS A 193 23.75 30.84 38.50
CA LYS A 193 23.24 31.25 39.82
C LYS A 193 24.36 31.77 40.72
N ASP A 194 25.49 31.08 40.81
CA ASP A 194 26.61 31.48 41.66
C ASP A 194 27.21 32.81 41.16
N LYS A 195 27.36 32.97 39.84
CA LYS A 195 27.84 34.21 39.19
C LYS A 195 26.88 35.37 39.44
N LEU A 196 25.58 35.17 39.20
CA LEU A 196 24.55 36.18 39.37
C LEU A 196 24.37 36.56 40.85
N SER A 197 24.57 35.62 41.78
CA SER A 197 24.59 35.89 43.22
C SER A 197 25.81 36.72 43.62
N SER A 198 26.99 36.41 43.07
CA SER A 198 28.20 37.21 43.28
C SER A 198 28.06 38.63 42.73
N ASP A 199 27.54 38.78 41.50
CA ASP A 199 27.27 40.10 40.90
C ASP A 199 26.26 40.89 41.74
N PHE A 200 25.22 40.22 42.24
CA PHE A 200 24.20 40.86 43.08
C PHE A 200 24.80 41.35 44.41
N GLU A 201 25.60 40.53 45.09
CA GLU A 201 26.32 40.92 46.30
C GLU A 201 27.33 42.06 46.03
N GLU A 202 28.00 42.06 44.89
CA GLU A 202 28.88 43.16 44.48
C GLU A 202 28.10 44.47 44.29
N VAL A 203 26.94 44.42 43.62
CA VAL A 203 26.07 45.60 43.46
C VAL A 203 25.50 46.05 44.81
N LEU A 204 25.11 45.12 45.69
CA LEU A 204 24.63 45.45 47.04
C LEU A 204 25.72 46.09 47.90
N THR A 205 26.96 45.60 47.83
CA THR A 205 28.09 46.19 48.55
C THR A 205 28.46 47.57 47.99
N GLN A 206 28.37 47.79 46.67
CA GLN A 206 28.52 49.11 46.04
C GLN A 206 27.41 50.08 46.49
N LEU A 207 26.18 49.59 46.65
CA LEU A 207 25.04 50.35 47.19
C LEU A 207 25.08 50.52 48.73
N ARG A 208 26.06 49.90 49.42
CA ARG A 208 26.19 49.85 50.89
C ARG A 208 24.94 49.29 51.58
N TRP A 209 24.42 48.20 51.02
CA TRP A 209 23.34 47.41 51.60
C TRP A 209 23.90 46.28 52.51
N PRO A 210 23.25 45.91 53.63
CA PRO A 210 22.11 46.59 54.23
C PRO A 210 22.56 47.98 54.73
N PHE A 211 21.66 48.97 54.67
CA PHE A 211 21.93 50.36 55.05
C PHE A 211 22.18 50.54 56.56
N VAL A 212 23.17 49.83 57.11
CA VAL A 212 23.46 49.77 58.54
C VAL A 212 24.75 50.55 58.80
N GLY A 213 24.65 51.87 58.68
CA GLY A 213 25.63 52.81 59.21
C GLY A 213 24.97 53.68 60.29
N PRO A 214 25.69 54.08 61.35
CA PRO A 214 25.15 54.99 62.36
C PRO A 214 24.63 56.29 61.71
N PRO A 215 23.53 56.89 62.20
CA PRO A 215 22.86 58.04 61.56
C PRO A 215 23.73 59.30 61.40
N GLN A 216 24.94 59.32 61.95
CA GLN A 216 25.75 60.52 62.11
C GLN A 216 26.80 60.74 61.01
N SER A 217 26.94 59.81 60.06
CA SER A 217 27.83 59.98 58.89
C SER A 217 27.08 60.04 57.56
N GLN A 218 25.74 59.96 57.57
CA GLN A 218 24.93 60.31 56.41
C GLN A 218 24.72 61.82 56.39
N ALA A 219 25.81 62.55 56.15
CA ALA A 219 25.68 63.81 55.45
C ALA A 219 25.08 63.46 54.08
N PHE A 220 23.81 63.79 53.93
CA PHE A 220 23.02 63.77 52.70
C PHE A 220 23.61 64.80 51.70
N GLY A 221 24.90 64.68 51.40
CA GLY A 221 25.74 65.77 50.88
C GLY A 221 27.19 65.42 50.58
N LEU A 222 27.57 64.14 50.49
CA LEU A 222 28.83 63.75 49.83
C LEU A 222 28.50 62.73 48.75
N ALA A 223 28.31 63.27 47.54
CA ALA A 223 28.16 62.62 46.25
C ALA A 223 27.56 61.20 46.30
N ALA A 224 26.28 61.09 45.94
CA ALA A 224 25.85 59.90 45.20
C ALA A 224 26.94 59.62 44.16
N PRO A 225 27.50 58.39 44.09
CA PRO A 225 28.41 58.09 42.99
C PRO A 225 27.65 58.51 41.73
N ALA A 226 28.30 59.21 40.80
CA ALA A 226 27.64 59.74 39.60
C ALA A 226 26.92 58.64 38.78
N SER A 227 27.19 57.37 39.10
CA SER A 227 26.58 56.14 38.62
C SER A 227 25.38 55.62 39.44
N ALA A 228 24.88 56.30 40.48
CA ALA A 228 23.77 55.80 41.30
C ALA A 228 22.53 55.34 40.50
N PRO A 229 21.99 56.09 39.52
CA PRO A 229 20.89 55.61 38.69
C PRO A 229 21.27 54.39 37.83
N ASP A 230 22.53 54.30 37.37
CA ASP A 230 23.04 53.16 36.59
C ASP A 230 23.22 51.91 37.45
N VAL A 231 23.56 52.06 38.74
CA VAL A 231 23.70 50.96 39.69
C VAL A 231 22.31 50.42 40.08
N TYR A 232 21.30 51.28 40.22
CA TYR A 232 19.91 50.86 40.43
C TYR A 232 19.29 50.18 39.20
N SER A 233 19.58 50.66 37.98
CA SER A 233 19.11 49.99 36.76
C SER A 233 19.80 48.65 36.53
N ASN A 234 21.09 48.53 36.87
CA ASN A 234 21.80 47.25 36.89
C ASN A 234 21.21 46.28 37.93
N LEU A 235 20.85 46.76 39.12
CA LEU A 235 20.17 45.94 40.13
C LEU A 235 18.80 45.44 39.64
N GLU A 236 18.01 46.30 39.00
CA GLU A 236 16.72 45.92 38.40
C GLU A 236 16.90 44.90 37.27
N MET A 237 17.93 45.07 36.44
CA MET A 237 18.29 44.12 35.37
C MET A 237 18.69 42.75 35.95
N LEU A 238 19.57 42.72 36.95
CA LEU A 238 19.98 41.49 37.65
C LEU A 238 18.80 40.80 38.32
N PHE A 239 17.90 41.57 38.94
CA PHE A 239 16.69 41.04 39.56
C PHE A 239 15.74 40.43 38.53
N CYS A 240 15.54 41.10 37.39
CA CYS A 240 14.76 40.56 36.28
C CYS A 240 15.39 39.29 35.69
N GLN A 241 16.72 39.21 35.63
CA GLN A 241 17.46 38.02 35.19
C GLN A 241 17.35 36.86 36.18
N LEU A 242 17.48 37.12 37.49
CA LEU A 242 17.26 36.14 38.56
C LEU A 242 15.84 35.59 38.52
N LEU A 243 14.84 36.47 38.36
CA LEU A 243 13.43 36.09 38.19
C LEU A 243 13.22 35.22 36.96
N LYS A 244 13.78 35.60 35.80
CA LYS A 244 13.70 34.79 34.58
C LYS A 244 14.34 33.41 34.76
N LEU A 245 15.49 33.35 35.44
CA LEU A 245 16.15 32.09 35.75
C LEU A 245 15.28 31.18 36.65
N GLN A 246 14.59 31.79 37.61
CA GLN A 246 13.69 31.10 38.53
C GLN A 246 12.40 30.64 37.84
N THR A 247 11.87 31.40 36.88
CA THR A 247 10.66 31.04 36.13
C THR A 247 10.91 30.08 34.98
N SER A 248 12.09 30.08 34.37
CA SER A 248 12.46 29.16 33.27
C SER A 248 12.73 27.72 33.74
N TYR A 249 12.72 27.46 35.05
CA TYR A 249 13.03 26.15 35.62
C TYR A 249 11.93 25.65 36.58
N PRO A 250 10.94 24.89 36.08
CA PRO A 250 10.01 24.14 36.92
C PRO A 250 10.48 22.68 37.00
N PHE A 251 11.33 22.32 37.97
CA PHE A 251 11.32 20.94 38.44
C PHE A 251 10.39 20.85 39.64
N LYS A 252 9.21 20.29 39.38
CA LYS A 252 8.56 19.35 40.27
C LYS A 252 8.95 17.95 39.83
#